data_AF-A0A948FXD6-F1
#
_entry.id   AF-A0A948FXD6-F1
#
_cell.length_a   1.000
_cell.length_b   1.000
_cell.length_c   1.000
_cell.angle_alpha   90.00
_cell.angle_beta   90.00
_cell.angle_gamma   90.00
#
_symmetry.space_group_name_H-M   'P 1'
#
loop_
_entity.id
_entity.type
_entity.pdbx_description
1 polymer ?
#
loop_
_entity_poly.entity_id
_entity_poly.type
_entity_poly.pdbx_seq_one_letter_code
_entity_poly.pdbx_strand_id
1 'polypeptide(L)'
;MKITDHALNPKQEYHFESSVEFCSPEIIKRVEKKVKESKSLSDDDSEQLKAIVKLELMRFEFANGSEELSTHSSKVQRVREELIKKTKREPFDNGEVDKAFYELLNIEYGYV
;
A
#
# COMPACT_ATOMS: atom_id res chain seq x y z
N MET A 1 11.70 10.82 -7.90
CA MET A 1 10.33 11.11 -7.41
C MET A 1 10.42 11.03 -5.89
N LYS A 2 10.18 12.11 -5.14
CA LYS A 2 10.35 12.06 -3.67
C LYS A 2 9.16 11.29 -3.10
N ILE A 3 9.33 9.98 -2.87
CA ILE A 3 8.41 9.21 -2.04
C ILE A 3 8.41 9.90 -0.67
N THR A 4 7.27 10.41 -0.26
CA THR A 4 7.14 11.07 1.04
C THR A 4 7.18 9.99 2.11
N ASP A 5 8.18 10.05 2.99
CA ASP A 5 8.23 9.23 4.19
C ASP A 5 7.11 9.69 5.14
N HIS A 6 6.02 8.94 5.16
CA HIS A 6 4.85 9.24 5.99
C HIS A 6 5.11 9.05 7.49
N ALA A 7 6.15 8.29 7.88
CA ALA A 7 6.56 8.20 9.28
C ALA A 7 7.18 9.52 9.77
N LEU A 8 7.76 10.31 8.86
CA LEU A 8 8.38 11.61 9.16
C LEU A 8 7.39 12.80 9.12
N ASN A 9 6.18 12.62 8.56
CA ASN A 9 5.16 13.67 8.46
C ASN A 9 3.76 13.21 8.88
N PRO A 10 3.53 12.88 10.17
CA PRO A 10 2.26 12.37 10.68
C PRO A 10 1.10 13.39 10.64
N LYS A 11 1.37 14.66 10.29
CA LYS A 11 0.37 15.75 10.24
C LYS A 11 -0.22 15.99 8.86
N GLN A 12 0.31 15.37 7.81
CA GLN A 12 -0.25 15.47 6.48
C GLN A 12 -1.31 14.37 6.35
N GLU A 13 -2.57 14.75 6.19
CA GLU A 13 -3.62 13.80 5.81
C GLU A 13 -3.23 13.20 4.47
N TYR A 14 -2.74 11.97 4.51
CA TYR A 14 -2.39 11.25 3.30
C TYR A 14 -3.67 10.69 2.70
N HIS A 15 -4.22 11.41 1.74
CA HIS A 15 -5.35 10.96 0.95
C HIS A 15 -4.84 9.99 -0.12
N PHE A 16 -4.62 8.73 0.29
CA PHE A 16 -4.23 7.64 -0.62
C PHE A 16 -5.07 7.63 -1.91
N GLU A 17 -6.38 7.85 -1.75
CA GLU A 17 -7.38 7.80 -2.82
C GLU A 17 -7.28 8.94 -3.85
N SER A 18 -6.64 10.07 -3.52
CA SER A 18 -6.51 11.20 -4.45
C SER A 18 -5.06 11.43 -4.89
N SER A 19 -4.13 10.60 -4.44
CA SER A 19 -2.72 10.76 -4.74
C SER A 19 -2.37 10.22 -6.13
N VAL A 20 -1.78 11.08 -6.96
CA VAL A 20 -1.22 10.73 -8.28
C VAL A 20 0.24 10.30 -8.21
N GLU A 21 0.86 10.33 -7.03
CA GLU A 21 2.14 9.65 -6.83
C GLU A 21 1.89 8.15 -6.81
N PHE A 22 2.74 7.34 -7.43
CA PHE A 22 2.56 5.90 -7.49
C PHE A 22 3.90 5.18 -7.52
N CYS A 23 3.86 3.89 -7.21
CA CYS A 23 4.99 2.98 -7.39
C CYS A 23 4.79 2.13 -8.65
N SER A 24 5.89 1.81 -9.35
CA SER A 24 5.89 0.88 -10.49
C SER A 24 5.39 -0.50 -10.06
N PRO A 25 4.46 -1.13 -10.82
CA PRO A 25 3.89 -2.44 -10.49
C PRO A 25 4.92 -3.56 -10.31
N GLU A 26 6.01 -3.52 -11.08
CA GLU A 26 7.10 -4.50 -10.97
C GLU A 26 7.82 -4.41 -9.62
N ILE A 27 8.03 -3.19 -9.13
CA ILE A 27 8.66 -2.94 -7.83
C ILE A 27 7.72 -3.38 -6.71
N ILE A 28 6.42 -3.03 -6.79
CA ILE A 28 5.40 -3.46 -5.81
C ILE A 28 5.40 -4.99 -5.65
N LYS A 29 5.38 -5.74 -6.77
CA LYS A 29 5.41 -7.22 -6.75
C LYS A 29 6.72 -7.78 -6.19
N ARG A 30 7.85 -7.12 -6.46
CA ARG A 30 9.15 -7.53 -5.92
C ARG A 30 9.20 -7.32 -4.41
N VAL A 31 8.70 -6.19 -3.92
CA VAL A 31 8.58 -5.88 -2.49
C VAL A 31 7.67 -6.87 -1.79
N GLU A 32 6.49 -7.17 -2.37
CA GLU A 32 5.59 -8.21 -1.84
C GLU A 32 6.32 -9.54 -1.62
N LYS A 33 7.10 -9.97 -2.61
CA LYS A 33 7.90 -11.20 -2.52
C LYS A 33 8.95 -11.09 -1.41
N LYS A 34 9.67 -9.97 -1.31
CA LYS A 34 10.67 -9.74 -0.26
C LYS A 34 10.06 -9.75 1.14
N VAL A 35 8.89 -9.15 1.35
CA VAL A 35 8.19 -9.18 2.66
C VAL A 35 7.85 -10.62 3.05
N LYS A 36 7.37 -11.43 2.09
CA LYS A 36 7.07 -12.85 2.31
C LYS A 36 8.32 -13.70 2.60
N GLU A 37 9.47 -13.29 2.09
CA GLU A 37 10.76 -13.96 2.32
C GLU A 37 11.44 -13.50 3.63
N SER A 38 11.23 -12.25 4.05
CA SER A 38 11.92 -11.64 5.18
C SER A 38 11.29 -11.97 6.54
N LYS A 39 10.00 -12.35 6.58
CA LYS A 39 9.34 -12.75 7.82
C LYS A 39 8.26 -13.80 7.59
N SER A 40 7.99 -14.59 8.63
CA SER A 40 6.81 -15.44 8.66
C SER A 40 5.58 -14.56 8.85
N LEU A 41 4.62 -14.64 7.94
CA LEU A 41 3.36 -13.91 8.00
C LEU A 41 2.27 -14.81 8.58
N SER A 42 1.51 -14.31 9.55
CA SER A 42 0.23 -14.93 9.92
C SER A 42 -0.79 -14.78 8.80
N ASP A 43 -1.93 -15.48 8.90
CA ASP A 43 -3.01 -15.34 7.93
C ASP A 43 -3.50 -13.88 7.84
N ASP A 44 -3.64 -13.20 8.98
CA ASP A 44 -4.06 -11.79 9.02
C ASP A 44 -3.00 -10.87 8.40
N ASP A 45 -1.71 -11.12 8.68
CA ASP A 45 -0.61 -10.34 8.09
C ASP A 45 -0.54 -10.53 6.56
N SER A 46 -0.78 -11.76 6.10
CA SER A 46 -0.80 -12.10 4.68
C SER A 46 -1.94 -11.39 3.96
N GLU A 47 -3.13 -11.33 4.57
CA GLU A 47 -4.26 -10.59 4.02
C GLU A 47 -4.04 -9.08 4.04
N GLN A 48 -3.42 -8.55 5.09
CA GLN A 48 -3.02 -7.14 5.16
C GLN A 48 -2.03 -6.79 4.04
N LEU A 49 -1.00 -7.62 3.83
CA LEU A 49 -0.03 -7.44 2.73
C LEU A 49 -0.71 -7.48 1.36
N LYS A 50 -1.63 -8.43 1.14
CA LYS A 50 -2.42 -8.50 -0.12
C LYS A 50 -3.24 -7.24 -0.34
N ALA A 51 -3.85 -6.70 0.71
CA ALA A 51 -4.63 -5.46 0.62
C ALA A 51 -3.73 -4.27 0.26
N ILE A 52 -2.59 -4.10 0.92
CA ILE A 52 -1.59 -3.06 0.61
C ILE A 52 -1.17 -3.13 -0.86
N VAL A 53 -0.75 -4.31 -1.34
CA VAL A 53 -0.33 -4.53 -2.73
C VAL A 53 -1.44 -4.20 -3.71
N LYS A 54 -2.67 -4.65 -3.44
CA LYS A 54 -3.83 -4.36 -4.29
C LYS A 54 -4.10 -2.87 -4.39
N LEU A 55 -4.06 -2.16 -3.27
CA LEU A 55 -4.28 -0.73 -3.22
C LEU A 55 -3.20 0.03 -4.01
N GLU A 56 -1.92 -0.30 -3.82
CA GLU A 56 -0.81 0.33 -4.56
C GLU A 56 -0.91 0.10 -6.08
N LEU A 57 -1.33 -1.09 -6.52
CA LEU A 57 -1.58 -1.35 -7.94
C LEU A 57 -2.77 -0.53 -8.48
N MET A 58 -3.85 -0.42 -7.71
CA MET A 58 -5.00 0.42 -8.09
C MET A 58 -4.61 1.90 -8.20
N ARG A 59 -3.71 2.37 -7.32
CA ARG A 59 -3.19 3.74 -7.35
C ARG A 59 -2.36 4.01 -8.60
N PHE A 60 -1.55 3.05 -9.04
CA PHE A 60 -0.87 3.11 -10.34
C PHE A 60 -1.86 3.21 -11.50
N GLU A 61 -2.92 2.40 -11.51
CA GLU A 61 -3.94 2.44 -12.57
C GLU A 61 -4.66 3.80 -12.63
N PHE A 62 -5.04 4.34 -11.47
CA PHE A 62 -5.67 5.65 -11.34
C PHE A 62 -4.76 6.78 -11.84
N ALA A 63 -3.50 6.79 -11.43
CA ALA A 63 -2.55 7.83 -11.83
C ALA A 63 -2.25 7.83 -13.34
N ASN A 64 -2.42 6.69 -14.02
CA ASN A 64 -2.29 6.58 -15.47
C ASN A 64 -3.59 6.91 -16.23
N GLY A 65 -4.60 7.48 -15.56
CA GLY A 65 -5.84 7.95 -16.19
C GLY A 65 -6.81 6.82 -16.55
N SER A 66 -6.68 5.65 -15.92
CA SER A 66 -7.54 4.49 -16.24
C SER A 66 -8.91 4.57 -15.55
N GLU A 67 -9.14 5.54 -14.65
CA GLU A 67 -10.32 5.57 -13.78
C GLU A 67 -10.65 6.98 -13.25
N GLU A 68 -11.94 7.27 -13.05
CA GLU A 68 -12.41 8.48 -12.37
C GLU A 68 -12.22 8.39 -10.85
N LEU A 69 -11.92 9.53 -10.20
CA LEU A 69 -11.65 9.61 -8.76
C LEU A 69 -12.76 9.00 -7.89
N SER A 70 -14.03 9.25 -8.22
CA SER A 70 -15.19 8.72 -7.47
C SER A 70 -15.25 7.18 -7.51
N THR A 71 -14.90 6.60 -8.65
CA THR A 71 -14.87 5.15 -8.85
C THR A 71 -13.68 4.55 -8.12
N HIS A 72 -12.51 5.19 -8.23
CA HIS A 72 -11.31 4.78 -7.53
C HIS A 72 -11.49 4.78 -6.01
N SER A 73 -11.98 5.88 -5.42
CA SER A 73 -12.30 5.97 -3.99
C SER A 73 -13.24 4.86 -3.53
N SER A 74 -14.31 4.59 -4.31
CA SER A 74 -15.26 3.52 -3.98
C SER A 74 -14.59 2.14 -3.96
N LYS A 75 -13.67 1.86 -4.89
CA LYS A 75 -12.91 0.61 -4.91
C LYS A 75 -11.92 0.53 -3.74
N VAL A 76 -11.23 1.61 -3.40
CA VAL A 76 -10.30 1.65 -2.26
C VAL A 76 -11.06 1.34 -0.97
N GLN A 77 -12.18 2.02 -0.74
CA GLN A 77 -13.00 1.80 0.45
C GLN A 77 -13.51 0.35 0.54
N ARG A 78 -13.92 -0.24 -0.59
CA ARG A 78 -14.31 -1.65 -0.63
C ARG A 78 -13.19 -2.59 -0.19
N VAL A 79 -11.95 -2.37 -0.65
CA VAL A 79 -10.80 -3.20 -0.25
C VAL A 79 -10.54 -3.09 1.25
N ARG A 80 -10.64 -1.87 1.80
CA ARG A 80 -10.50 -1.64 3.25
C ARG A 80 -11.57 -2.39 4.04
N GLU A 81 -12.83 -2.23 3.66
CA GLU A 81 -13.96 -2.89 4.33
C GLU A 81 -13.86 -4.43 4.28
N GLU A 82 -13.46 -4.99 3.13
CA GLU A 82 -13.24 -6.42 2.97
C GLU A 82 -12.13 -6.92 3.93
N LEU A 83 -11.02 -6.20 4.06
CA LEU A 83 -9.95 -6.52 5.00
C LEU A 83 -10.40 -6.44 6.46
N ILE A 84 -11.05 -5.33 6.85
CA ILE A 84 -11.53 -5.10 8.23
C ILE A 84 -12.53 -6.18 8.61
N LYS A 85 -13.44 -6.54 7.70
CA LYS A 85 -14.43 -7.60 7.95
C LYS A 85 -13.76 -8.95 8.20
N LYS A 86 -12.69 -9.25 7.46
CA LYS A 86 -11.98 -10.53 7.50
C LYS A 86 -11.02 -10.66 8.69
N THR A 87 -10.25 -9.61 8.98
CA THR A 87 -9.08 -9.67 9.89
C THR A 87 -9.14 -8.67 11.04
N LYS A 88 -10.11 -7.74 11.04
CA LYS A 88 -10.17 -6.58 11.96
C LYS A 88 -9.00 -5.60 11.82
N ARG A 89 -8.22 -5.67 10.73
CA ARG A 89 -7.11 -4.76 10.44
C ARG A 89 -7.44 -3.77 9.33
N GLU A 90 -6.69 -2.68 9.30
CA GLU A 90 -6.67 -1.70 8.21
C GLU A 90 -5.42 -1.91 7.35
N PRO A 91 -5.44 -1.58 6.04
CA PRO A 91 -4.27 -1.76 5.18
C PRO A 91 -3.09 -0.87 5.60
N PHE A 92 -3.35 0.39 5.97
CA PHE A 92 -2.35 1.37 6.37
C PHE A 92 -2.56 1.74 7.85
N ASP A 93 -2.04 0.91 8.74
CA ASP A 93 -2.20 1.04 10.19
C ASP A 93 -0.90 1.42 10.91
N ASN A 94 0.20 1.69 10.17
CA ASN A 94 1.55 1.83 10.70
C ASN A 94 2.01 0.61 11.52
N GLY A 95 1.41 -0.55 11.28
CA GLY A 95 1.75 -1.83 11.87
C GLY A 95 3.00 -2.45 11.24
N GLU A 96 3.33 -3.68 11.67
CA GLU A 96 4.57 -4.32 11.22
C GLU A 96 4.60 -4.63 9.72
N VAL A 97 3.47 -5.05 9.14
CA VAL A 97 3.40 -5.43 7.72
C VAL A 97 3.51 -4.20 6.83
N ASP A 98 2.76 -3.15 7.19
CA ASP A 98 2.78 -1.83 6.55
C ASP A 98 4.20 -1.24 6.52
N LYS A 99 4.86 -1.18 7.68
CA LYS A 99 6.24 -0.71 7.80
C LYS A 99 7.22 -1.55 6.97
N ALA A 100 7.18 -2.87 7.10
CA ALA A 100 8.08 -3.74 6.36
C ALA A 100 7.92 -3.59 4.85
N PHE A 101 6.69 -3.39 4.37
CA PHE A 101 6.42 -3.14 2.96
C PHE A 101 7.04 -1.82 2.51
N TYR A 102 6.78 -0.70 3.20
CA TYR A 102 7.29 0.62 2.78
C TYR A 102 8.80 0.79 2.99
N GLU A 103 9.40 0.15 4.00
CA GLU A 103 10.86 0.09 4.17
C GLU A 103 11.51 -0.62 2.97
N LEU A 104 11.03 -1.80 2.60
CA LEU A 104 11.54 -2.52 1.44
C LEU A 104 11.26 -1.80 0.11
N LEU A 105 10.14 -1.08 0.03
CA LEU A 105 9.81 -0.24 -1.11
C LEU A 105 10.82 0.90 -1.28
N ASN A 106 11.15 1.60 -0.19
CA ASN A 106 12.17 2.63 -0.19
C ASN A 106 13.52 2.08 -0.67
N ILE A 107 13.94 0.92 -0.13
CA ILE A 107 15.18 0.25 -0.53
C ILE A 107 15.20 -0.06 -2.04
N GLU A 108 14.10 -0.57 -2.63
CA GLU A 108 14.02 -0.85 -4.07
C GLU A 108 14.15 0.40 -4.94
N TYR A 109 13.70 1.56 -4.45
CA TYR A 109 13.87 2.84 -5.13
C TYR A 109 15.21 3.53 -4.83
N GLY A 110 16.09 2.91 -4.03
CA GLY A 110 17.36 3.49 -3.62
C GLY A 110 17.22 4.60 -2.57
N TYR A 111 16.06 4.67 -1.91
CA TYR A 111 15.86 5.45 -0.69
C TYR A 111 16.27 4.59 0.52
N VAL A 112 16.76 5.24 1.58
CA VAL A 112 17.49 4.66 2.72
C VAL A 112 16.85 3.39 3.28
#